data_AF-A0A7S3T6N7-F1
#
_entry.id   AF-A0A7S3T6N7-F1
#
_cell.length_a   1.000
_cell.length_b   1.000
_cell.length_c   1.000
_cell.angle_alpha   90.00
_cell.angle_beta   90.00
_cell.angle_gamma   90.00
#
_symmetry.space_group_name_H-M   'P 1'
#
loop_
_entity.id
_entity.type
_entity.pdbx_description
1 polymer ?
#
loop_
_entity_poly.entity_id
_entity_poly.type
_entity_poly.pdbx_seq_one_letter_code
_entity_poly.pdbx_strand_id
1 'polypeptide(L)'
;VHPTGAVSRARSVSMRSWTAADMQFASLPLPEEVESLLSADTDRKTTSQMWAAFSKCYETEDEAVEAAKRNTGTILPYLNSPSNIIGSYAYIVEELGLEQAREVCKQNPGV
;
A
#
# COMPACT_ATOMS: atom_id res chain seq x y z
N VAL A 1 -12.53 25.83 43.20
CA VAL A 1 -11.25 25.54 42.51
C VAL A 1 -11.42 24.19 41.82
N HIS A 2 -11.73 24.17 40.53
CA HIS A 2 -11.89 22.93 39.75
C HIS A 2 -10.76 22.87 38.73
N PRO A 3 -9.87 21.86 38.75
CA PRO A 3 -8.92 21.69 37.67
C PRO A 3 -9.61 20.95 36.52
N THR A 4 -9.92 21.72 35.48
CA THR A 4 -10.06 21.27 34.09
C THR A 4 -8.69 20.81 33.59
N GLY A 5 -8.60 19.57 33.09
CA GLY A 5 -7.33 19.06 32.60
C GLY A 5 -7.36 17.63 32.07
N ALA A 6 -8.40 17.25 31.33
CA ALA A 6 -8.32 16.06 30.49
C ALA A 6 -7.90 16.51 29.09
N VAL A 7 -6.59 16.57 28.87
CA VAL A 7 -6.02 16.59 27.52
C VAL A 7 -6.33 15.21 26.94
N SER A 8 -7.42 15.11 26.16
CA SER A 8 -7.69 13.97 25.31
C SER A 8 -6.49 13.79 24.39
N ARG A 9 -5.63 12.82 24.73
CA ARG A 9 -4.59 12.33 23.82
C ARG A 9 -5.30 12.03 22.50
N ALA A 10 -4.90 12.74 21.45
CA ALA A 10 -5.25 12.37 20.09
C ALA A 10 -5.03 10.86 19.98
N ARG A 11 -6.10 10.12 19.70
CA ARG A 11 -5.99 8.71 19.34
C ARG A 11 -5.01 8.66 18.17
N SER A 12 -3.81 8.10 18.38
CA SER A 12 -3.04 7.58 17.26
C SER A 12 -4.01 6.76 16.45
N VAL A 13 -4.22 7.16 15.20
CA VAL A 13 -4.91 6.34 14.23
C VAL A 13 -4.03 5.11 14.13
N SER A 14 -4.40 4.07 14.89
CA SER A 14 -3.72 2.79 14.84
C SER A 14 -3.91 2.32 13.41
N MET A 15 -2.83 2.41 12.62
CA MET A 15 -2.68 1.68 11.37
C MET A 15 -3.22 0.28 11.63
N ARG A 16 -4.00 -0.31 10.71
CA ARG A 16 -4.23 -1.76 10.75
C ARG A 16 -2.86 -2.39 10.95
N SER A 17 -2.65 -3.02 12.11
CA SER A 17 -1.31 -3.14 12.67
C SER A 17 -0.45 -3.97 11.74
N TRP A 18 0.51 -3.32 11.08
CA TRP A 18 1.54 -4.02 10.34
C TRP A 18 2.14 -5.09 11.25
N THR A 19 2.20 -6.31 10.74
CA THR A 19 2.82 -7.43 11.44
C THR A 19 4.34 -7.22 11.49
N ALA A 20 5.03 -7.99 12.35
CA ALA A 20 6.49 -8.00 12.35
C ALA A 20 7.07 -8.37 10.98
N ALA A 21 6.38 -9.23 10.22
CA ALA A 21 6.75 -9.61 8.86
C ALA A 21 6.61 -8.42 7.89
N ASP A 22 5.56 -7.62 8.02
CA ASP A 22 5.36 -6.42 7.19
C ASP A 22 6.47 -5.39 7.39
N MET A 23 6.88 -5.19 8.65
CA MET A 23 7.99 -4.27 8.97
C MET A 23 9.33 -4.70 8.38
N GLN A 24 9.51 -6.02 8.19
CA GLN A 24 10.72 -6.61 7.59
C GLN A 24 10.60 -6.81 6.09
N PHE A 25 9.51 -6.39 5.46
CA PHE A 25 9.29 -6.58 4.04
C PHE A 25 10.37 -5.87 3.21
N ALA A 26 10.76 -6.47 2.09
CA ALA A 26 11.76 -5.89 1.20
C ALA A 26 11.30 -4.52 0.68
N SER A 27 12.23 -3.60 0.50
CA SER A 27 11.96 -2.30 -0.11
C SER A 27 12.46 -2.30 -1.55
N LEU A 28 11.73 -1.65 -2.45
CA LEU A 28 12.18 -1.36 -3.80
C LEU A 28 12.23 0.17 -4.00
N PRO A 29 13.15 0.68 -4.85
CA PRO A 29 13.14 2.08 -5.22
C PRO A 29 11.80 2.43 -5.88
N LEU A 30 11.27 3.61 -5.56
CA LEU A 30 10.07 4.13 -6.20
C LEU A 30 10.47 4.71 -7.56
N PRO A 31 9.73 4.40 -8.64
CA PRO A 31 9.86 5.12 -9.89
C PRO A 31 9.55 6.61 -9.70
N GLU A 32 10.20 7.47 -10.47
CA GLU A 32 10.06 8.93 -10.37
C GLU A 32 8.60 9.37 -10.50
N GLU A 33 7.86 8.71 -11.41
CA GLU A 33 6.45 8.95 -11.66
C GLU A 33 5.61 8.69 -10.42
N VAL A 34 5.89 7.61 -9.69
CA VAL A 34 5.18 7.26 -8.45
C VAL A 34 5.61 8.19 -7.32
N GLU A 35 6.89 8.51 -7.22
CA GLU A 35 7.42 9.42 -6.21
C GLU A 35 6.80 10.82 -6.32
N SER A 36 6.57 11.30 -7.53
CA SER A 36 5.94 12.61 -7.80
C SER A 36 4.50 12.73 -7.27
N LEU A 37 3.80 11.61 -7.06
CA LEU A 37 2.42 11.58 -6.56
C LEU A 37 2.34 11.65 -5.04
N LEU A 38 3.45 11.38 -4.35
CA LEU A 38 3.47 11.25 -2.90
C LEU A 38 3.72 12.60 -2.24
N SER A 39 2.88 12.98 -1.28
CA SER A 39 3.11 14.16 -0.45
C SER A 39 4.45 14.10 0.30
N ALA A 40 5.01 15.26 0.63
CA ALA A 40 6.28 15.37 1.36
C ALA A 40 6.24 14.68 2.74
N ASP A 41 5.06 14.63 3.37
CA ASP A 41 4.85 14.02 4.69
C ASP A 41 4.71 12.49 4.64
N THR A 42 4.68 11.90 3.44
CA THR A 42 4.55 10.44 3.29
C THR A 42 5.89 9.75 3.51
N ASP A 43 5.94 8.82 4.48
CA ASP A 43 7.16 8.08 4.81
C ASP A 43 7.62 7.23 3.61
N ARG A 44 8.74 7.64 3.01
CA ARG A 44 9.28 6.99 1.82
C ARG A 44 9.76 5.58 2.11
N LYS A 45 10.30 5.32 3.30
CA LYS A 45 10.80 3.99 3.67
C LYS A 45 9.68 2.95 3.65
N THR A 46 8.59 3.18 4.37
CA THR A 46 7.45 2.26 4.38
C THR A 46 6.70 2.24 3.05
N THR A 47 6.63 3.37 2.34
CA THR A 47 6.03 3.41 1.00
C THR A 47 6.81 2.57 -0.01
N SER A 48 8.14 2.56 0.05
CA SER A 48 9.00 1.67 -0.75
C SER A 48 8.77 0.19 -0.45
N GLN A 49 8.37 -0.16 0.78
CA GLN A 49 7.94 -1.53 1.12
C GLN A 49 6.57 -1.85 0.51
N MET A 50 5.65 -0.87 0.46
CA MET A 50 4.35 -1.05 -0.19
C MET A 50 4.53 -1.25 -1.68
N TRP A 51 5.38 -0.43 -2.30
CA TRP A 51 5.73 -0.54 -3.70
C TRP A 51 6.29 -1.92 -4.05
N ALA A 52 7.20 -2.44 -3.22
CA ALA A 52 7.77 -3.76 -3.42
C ALA A 52 6.75 -4.91 -3.37
N ALA A 53 5.67 -4.75 -2.59
CA ALA A 53 4.58 -5.72 -2.55
C ALA A 53 3.65 -5.54 -3.74
N PHE A 54 3.30 -4.29 -4.04
CA PHE A 54 2.39 -3.91 -5.10
C PHE A 54 2.92 -4.28 -6.49
N SER A 55 4.19 -4.02 -6.78
CA SER A 55 4.78 -4.32 -8.09
C SER A 55 4.78 -5.82 -8.43
N LYS A 56 4.75 -6.71 -7.42
CA LYS A 56 4.66 -8.17 -7.61
C LYS A 56 3.29 -8.63 -8.10
N CYS A 57 2.26 -7.80 -7.99
CA CYS A 57 0.92 -8.08 -8.49
C CYS A 57 0.79 -7.83 -10.00
N TYR A 58 1.81 -7.23 -10.62
CA TYR A 58 1.81 -6.86 -12.04
C TYR A 58 2.93 -7.60 -12.78
N GLU A 59 2.78 -7.72 -14.10
CA GLU A 59 3.77 -8.42 -14.93
C GLU A 59 5.00 -7.56 -15.22
N THR A 60 4.79 -6.24 -15.32
CA THR A 60 5.85 -5.27 -15.60
C THR A 60 5.77 -4.10 -14.62
N GLU A 61 6.89 -3.40 -14.46
CA GLU A 61 6.94 -2.20 -13.62
C GLU A 61 6.03 -1.09 -14.18
N ASP A 62 5.99 -0.90 -15.50
CA ASP A 62 5.14 0.09 -16.16
C ASP A 62 3.65 -0.12 -15.85
N GLU A 63 3.17 -1.37 -15.83
CA GLU A 63 1.80 -1.69 -15.43
C GLU A 63 1.52 -1.30 -13.97
N ALA A 64 2.47 -1.57 -13.07
CA ALA A 64 2.36 -1.18 -11.67
C ALA A 64 2.37 0.36 -11.53
N VAL A 65 3.20 1.07 -12.29
CA VAL A 65 3.26 2.54 -12.28
C VAL A 65 1.92 3.13 -12.72
N GLU A 66 1.35 2.65 -13.83
CA GLU A 66 0.04 3.11 -14.31
C GLU A 66 -1.08 2.80 -13.32
N ALA A 67 -1.03 1.66 -12.64
CA ALA A 67 -1.98 1.34 -11.58
C ALA A 67 -1.84 2.28 -10.37
N ALA A 68 -0.62 2.51 -9.88
CA ALA A 68 -0.35 3.43 -8.77
C ALA A 68 -0.71 4.88 -9.09
N LYS A 69 -0.57 5.31 -10.36
CA LYS A 69 -1.03 6.62 -10.84
C LYS A 69 -2.54 6.79 -10.76
N ARG A 70 -3.30 5.74 -11.04
CA ARG A 70 -4.76 5.75 -10.96
C ARG A 70 -5.26 5.70 -9.52
N ASN A 71 -4.54 5.04 -8.63
CA ASN A 71 -4.88 4.98 -7.22
C ASN A 71 -3.63 4.85 -6.35
N THR A 72 -3.08 6.00 -5.95
CA THR A 72 -1.89 6.03 -5.09
C THR A 72 -2.17 5.47 -3.70
N GLY A 73 -3.45 5.39 -3.27
CA GLY A 73 -3.86 4.88 -1.97
C GLY A 73 -3.43 3.43 -1.69
N THR A 74 -3.22 2.61 -2.72
CA THR A 74 -2.77 1.21 -2.56
C THR A 74 -1.38 1.10 -1.97
N ILE A 75 -0.52 2.09 -2.23
CA ILE A 75 0.86 2.12 -1.75
C ILE A 75 1.05 3.04 -0.54
N LEU A 76 -0.03 3.61 0.02
CA LEU A 76 0.07 4.47 1.19
C LEU A 76 0.08 3.62 2.48
N PRO A 77 1.11 3.73 3.33
CA PRO A 77 1.33 2.83 4.46
C PRO A 77 0.29 2.97 5.58
N TYR A 78 -0.48 4.06 5.60
CA TYR A 78 -1.57 4.26 6.54
C TYR A 78 -2.92 3.70 6.06
N LEU A 79 -3.03 3.29 4.78
CA LEU A 79 -4.21 2.65 4.20
C LEU A 79 -4.03 1.15 3.99
N ASN A 80 -2.79 0.69 3.81
CA ASN A 80 -2.49 -0.68 3.41
C ASN A 80 -1.30 -1.29 4.17
N SER A 81 -1.02 -2.57 3.91
CA SER A 81 0.18 -3.29 4.35
C SER A 81 0.68 -4.22 3.24
N PRO A 82 1.96 -4.63 3.24
CA PRO A 82 2.50 -5.54 2.23
C PRO A 82 1.76 -6.88 2.21
N SER A 83 1.50 -7.46 3.39
CA SER A 83 0.71 -8.69 3.55
C SER A 83 -0.70 -8.57 2.99
N ASN A 84 -1.37 -7.42 3.17
CA ASN A 84 -2.72 -7.21 2.68
C ASN A 84 -2.76 -7.08 1.15
N ILE A 85 -1.79 -6.39 0.55
CA ILE A 85 -1.63 -6.29 -0.91
C ILE A 85 -1.44 -7.70 -1.51
N ILE A 86 -0.46 -8.44 -1.01
CA ILE A 86 -0.12 -9.77 -1.55
C ILE A 86 -1.25 -10.77 -1.30
N GLY A 87 -1.83 -10.76 -0.09
CA GLY A 87 -2.91 -11.66 0.27
C GLY A 87 -4.17 -11.41 -0.56
N SER A 88 -4.49 -10.14 -0.82
CA SER A 88 -5.64 -9.77 -1.66
C SER A 88 -5.42 -10.21 -3.11
N TYR A 89 -4.25 -9.97 -3.68
CA TYR A 89 -3.91 -10.46 -5.01
C TYR A 89 -3.95 -11.99 -5.11
N ALA A 90 -3.38 -12.70 -4.12
CA ALA A 90 -3.41 -14.16 -4.08
C ALA A 90 -4.84 -14.71 -4.07
N TYR A 91 -5.74 -14.08 -3.29
CA TYR A 91 -7.15 -14.43 -3.26
C TYR A 91 -7.83 -14.24 -4.62
N ILE A 92 -7.57 -13.13 -5.33
CA ILE A 92 -8.12 -12.93 -6.68
C ILE A 92 -7.62 -14.00 -7.64
N VAL A 93 -6.31 -14.31 -7.59
CA VAL A 93 -5.71 -15.34 -8.45
C VAL A 93 -6.32 -16.71 -8.18
N GLU A 94 -6.62 -17.04 -6.91
CA GLU A 94 -7.29 -18.28 -6.53
C GLU A 94 -8.73 -18.37 -7.09
N GLU A 95 -9.50 -17.28 -6.99
CA GLU A 95 -10.90 -17.25 -7.43
C GLU A 95 -11.07 -17.17 -8.95
N LEU A 96 -10.23 -16.38 -9.64
CA LEU A 96 -10.43 -16.04 -11.05
C LEU A 96 -9.40 -16.68 -11.98
N GLY A 97 -8.29 -17.19 -11.45
CA GLY A 97 -7.12 -17.56 -12.23
C GLY A 97 -6.24 -16.35 -12.58
N LEU A 98 -4.98 -16.62 -12.93
CA LEU A 98 -3.95 -15.59 -13.11
C LEU A 98 -4.29 -14.56 -14.20
N GLU A 99 -4.81 -15.01 -15.35
CA GLU A 99 -5.11 -14.11 -16.48
C GLU A 99 -6.24 -13.14 -16.14
N GLN A 100 -7.37 -13.63 -15.62
CA GLN A 100 -8.46 -12.76 -15.17
C GLN A 100 -8.06 -11.88 -13.99
N ALA A 101 -7.24 -12.35 -13.05
CA ALA A 101 -6.75 -11.54 -11.94
C ALA A 101 -5.97 -10.31 -12.43
N ARG A 102 -5.10 -10.49 -13.44
CA ARG A 102 -4.36 -9.39 -14.07
C ARG A 102 -5.31 -8.37 -14.70
N GLU A 103 -6.33 -8.83 -15.42
CA GLU A 103 -7.33 -7.93 -16.01
C GLU A 103 -8.09 -7.15 -14.91
N VAL A 104 -8.43 -7.78 -13.80
CA VAL A 104 -9.06 -7.10 -12.66
C VAL A 104 -8.14 -6.03 -12.08
N CYS A 105 -6.86 -6.31 -11.83
CA CYS A 105 -5.90 -5.33 -11.32
C CYS A 105 -5.66 -4.16 -12.30
N LYS A 106 -5.67 -4.43 -13.61
CA LYS A 106 -5.57 -3.39 -14.65
C LYS A 106 -6.77 -2.44 -14.64
N GLN A 107 -7.97 -2.96 -14.40
CA GLN A 107 -9.21 -2.16 -14.41
C GLN A 107 -9.51 -1.52 -13.04
N ASN A 108 -9.08 -2.14 -11.95
CA ASN A 108 -9.33 -1.73 -10.58
C ASN A 108 -8.01 -1.72 -9.79
N PRO A 109 -7.26 -0.61 -9.78
CA PRO A 109 -5.96 -0.52 -9.13
C PRO A 109 -6.10 -0.40 -7.60
N GLY A 110 -7.04 -1.14 -6.99
CA GLY A 110 -7.37 -1.11 -5.57
C GLY A 110 -7.24 -2.47 -4.88
N VAL A 111 -6.76 -3.48 -5.59
CA VAL A 111 -6.68 -4.86 -5.12
C VAL A 111 -5.28 -5.42 -5.30
#